data_AF-A0A653VL01-F1
#
_entry.id   AF-A0A653VL01-F1
#
_cell.length_a   1.000
_cell.length_b   1.000
_cell.length_c   1.000
_cell.angle_alpha   90.00
_cell.angle_beta   90.00
_cell.angle_gamma   90.00
#
_symmetry.space_group_name_H-M   'P 1'
#
loop_
_entity.id
_entity.type
_entity.pdbx_description
1 polymer ?
#
loop_
_entity_poly.entity_id
_entity_poly.type
_entity_poly.pdbx_seq_one_letter_code
_entity_poly.pdbx_strand_id
1 'polypeptide(L)'
;MTITAAADGSALGNPGPAGWAWYVNDDCWRAGGWPHGTNNQGELMAVLDLLRATAHLPGEDLRILCDSQYVINSITKWMPGWKRKGWRKADGKPVLNVELLKELDRELAGRTYTFEWVKGHAGHDLNEAADERARAAATAYQQGVAARSGPGFPGGQHPGTSGRAAAPQPASGAGLPPATLDIPPAAPARPAAAPGDVQAVRGADASGRPRATPAPVPAFEELDLFSELDNEALEVAEATQQAGSVPPEALVEELERELLGALVRGDIGRTAVLLHPDFMEIGSSGRVWTRDAMMMALEEDPGERTDIEILGAERIGTSAVLLTYRSFARSGTTLRSSLWVLDGDRWRLRFHQGTPEA
;
A
#
# COMPACT_ATOMS: atom_id res chain seq x y z
N MET A 1 -21.56 -7.38 -25.47
CA MET A 1 -22.40 -7.31 -24.24
C MET A 1 -21.50 -6.73 -23.14
N THR A 2 -22.03 -6.38 -21.97
CA THR A 2 -21.20 -5.84 -20.88
C THR A 2 -21.35 -6.76 -19.68
N ILE A 3 -20.22 -7.22 -19.15
CA ILE A 3 -20.15 -8.01 -17.92
C ILE A 3 -19.99 -7.02 -16.77
N THR A 4 -21.01 -6.96 -15.91
CA THR A 4 -20.96 -6.15 -14.68
C THR A 4 -20.62 -7.06 -13.51
N ALA A 5 -19.56 -6.75 -12.78
CA ALA A 5 -19.13 -7.50 -11.60
C ALA A 5 -18.68 -6.54 -10.50
N ALA A 6 -18.86 -6.92 -9.24
CA ALA A 6 -18.16 -6.29 -8.12
C ALA A 6 -16.92 -7.10 -7.77
N ALA A 7 -15.88 -6.42 -7.28
CA ALA A 7 -14.64 -7.02 -6.83
C ALA A 7 -14.20 -6.38 -5.51
N ASP A 8 -13.93 -7.22 -4.51
CA ASP A 8 -13.66 -6.78 -3.14
C ASP A 8 -12.62 -7.67 -2.43
N GLY A 9 -11.97 -7.11 -1.42
CA GLY A 9 -10.97 -7.73 -0.57
C GLY A 9 -11.33 -7.61 0.91
N SER A 10 -10.80 -8.53 1.72
CA SER A 10 -10.98 -8.47 3.17
C SER A 10 -9.72 -8.96 3.88
N ALA A 11 -9.36 -8.35 5.01
CA ALA A 11 -8.29 -8.84 5.87
C ALA A 11 -8.69 -8.83 7.36
N LEU A 12 -8.47 -9.94 8.05
CA LEU A 12 -8.70 -10.09 9.49
C LEU A 12 -7.44 -9.67 10.26
N GLY A 13 -7.23 -8.35 10.31
CA GLY A 13 -5.96 -7.74 10.68
C GLY A 13 -5.14 -7.41 9.42
N ASN A 14 -4.47 -6.26 9.41
CA ASN A 14 -3.81 -5.73 8.22
C ASN A 14 -2.31 -5.46 8.50
N PRO A 15 -1.39 -6.43 8.29
CA PRO A 15 -1.59 -7.73 7.63
C PRO A 15 -2.13 -8.85 8.55
N GLY A 16 -2.79 -9.85 7.96
CA GLY A 16 -3.47 -10.95 8.64
C GLY A 16 -4.10 -11.94 7.64
N PRO A 17 -4.90 -12.93 8.09
CA PRO A 17 -5.66 -13.78 7.17
C PRO A 17 -6.50 -12.92 6.22
N ALA A 18 -6.33 -13.11 4.92
CA ALA A 18 -6.90 -12.25 3.90
C ALA A 18 -7.70 -13.06 2.89
N GLY A 19 -8.72 -12.43 2.32
CA GLY A 19 -9.63 -13.00 1.33
C GLY A 19 -9.91 -12.00 0.22
N TRP A 20 -10.38 -12.54 -0.90
CA TRP A 20 -10.78 -11.77 -2.07
C TRP A 20 -11.97 -12.45 -2.72
N ALA A 21 -12.83 -11.68 -3.36
CA ALA A 21 -13.92 -12.21 -4.17
C ALA A 21 -14.31 -11.26 -5.28
N TRP A 22 -14.78 -11.84 -6.39
CA TRP A 22 -15.56 -11.11 -7.38
C TRP A 22 -16.92 -11.77 -7.54
N TYR A 23 -17.93 -10.97 -7.86
CA TYR A 23 -19.32 -11.39 -7.89
C TYR A 23 -20.07 -10.76 -9.07
N VAL A 24 -20.71 -11.60 -9.89
CA VAL A 24 -21.66 -11.18 -10.95
C VAL A 24 -23.09 -11.54 -10.53
N ASN A 25 -23.28 -12.78 -10.08
CA ASN A 25 -24.53 -13.31 -9.50
C ASN A 25 -24.23 -14.63 -8.75
N ASP A 26 -25.24 -15.23 -8.12
CA ASP A 26 -25.07 -16.43 -7.29
C ASP A 26 -24.52 -17.67 -8.02
N ASP A 27 -24.70 -17.72 -9.34
CA ASP A 27 -24.18 -18.79 -10.20
C ASP A 27 -22.84 -18.41 -10.87
N CYS A 28 -22.37 -17.18 -10.68
CA CYS A 28 -21.18 -16.63 -11.32
C CYS A 28 -20.41 -15.72 -10.36
N TRP A 29 -19.58 -16.36 -9.53
CA TRP A 29 -18.70 -15.69 -8.57
C TRP A 29 -17.50 -16.57 -8.25
N ARG A 30 -16.44 -15.96 -7.74
CA ARG A 30 -15.29 -16.70 -7.22
C ARG A 30 -14.68 -15.99 -6.02
N ALA A 31 -14.15 -16.79 -5.10
CA ALA A 31 -13.44 -16.29 -3.94
C ALA A 31 -12.18 -17.12 -3.63
N GLY A 32 -11.25 -16.51 -2.92
CA GLY A 32 -10.02 -17.13 -2.46
C GLY A 32 -9.37 -16.28 -1.37
N GLY A 33 -8.13 -16.59 -1.01
CA GLY A 33 -7.45 -15.87 0.05
C GLY A 33 -6.11 -16.49 0.41
N TRP A 34 -5.52 -16.01 1.51
CA TRP A 34 -4.25 -16.50 2.06
C TRP A 34 -4.25 -16.44 3.59
N PRO A 35 -3.43 -17.26 4.27
CA PRO A 35 -3.24 -17.17 5.72
C PRO A 35 -2.66 -15.84 6.19
N HIS A 36 -1.95 -15.13 5.31
CA HIS A 36 -1.32 -13.86 5.60
C HIS A 36 -1.28 -12.98 4.36
N GLY A 37 -1.90 -11.80 4.43
CA GLY A 37 -1.97 -10.79 3.38
C GLY A 37 -2.57 -9.50 3.91
N THR A 38 -2.76 -8.52 3.03
CA THR A 38 -3.40 -7.23 3.33
C THR A 38 -4.75 -7.10 2.63
N ASN A 39 -5.55 -6.12 3.04
CA ASN A 39 -6.81 -5.81 2.37
C ASN A 39 -6.60 -5.49 0.88
N ASN A 40 -5.66 -4.57 0.61
CA ASN A 40 -5.30 -4.14 -0.74
C ASN A 40 -4.80 -5.28 -1.65
N GLN A 41 -4.14 -6.30 -1.08
CA GLN A 41 -3.76 -7.50 -1.84
C GLN A 41 -4.99 -8.31 -2.25
N GLY A 42 -5.98 -8.41 -1.36
CA GLY A 42 -7.26 -9.04 -1.64
C GLY A 42 -8.01 -8.31 -2.75
N GLU A 43 -8.16 -7.00 -2.64
CA GLU A 43 -8.88 -6.17 -3.62
C GLU A 43 -8.23 -6.24 -5.02
N LEU A 44 -6.89 -6.11 -5.12
CA LEU A 44 -6.17 -6.26 -6.38
C LEU A 44 -6.35 -7.66 -6.99
N MET A 45 -6.34 -8.70 -6.15
CA MET A 45 -6.51 -10.08 -6.60
C MET A 45 -7.93 -10.37 -7.07
N ALA A 46 -8.95 -9.79 -6.44
CA ALA A 46 -10.33 -9.93 -6.90
C ALA A 46 -10.48 -9.45 -8.36
N VAL A 47 -9.94 -8.27 -8.67
CA VAL A 47 -9.93 -7.74 -10.05
C VAL A 47 -9.09 -8.61 -10.98
N LEU A 48 -7.90 -9.02 -10.55
CA LEU A 48 -7.02 -9.88 -11.35
C LEU A 48 -7.68 -11.20 -11.71
N ASP A 49 -8.33 -11.82 -10.73
CA ASP A 49 -8.99 -13.10 -10.92
C ASP A 49 -10.23 -12.97 -11.81
N LEU A 50 -10.98 -11.87 -11.72
CA LEU A 50 -12.09 -11.57 -12.62
C LEU A 50 -11.62 -11.43 -14.09
N LEU A 51 -10.51 -10.73 -14.32
CA LEU A 51 -9.93 -10.58 -15.66
C LEU A 51 -9.51 -11.94 -16.24
N ARG A 52 -8.91 -12.80 -15.41
CA ARG A 52 -8.57 -14.18 -15.78
C ARG A 52 -9.80 -15.04 -16.03
N ALA A 53 -10.82 -14.90 -15.19
CA ALA A 53 -12.07 -15.64 -15.29
C ALA A 53 -12.80 -15.38 -16.61
N THR A 54 -12.67 -14.15 -17.11
CA THR A 54 -13.29 -13.68 -18.35
C THR A 54 -12.31 -13.72 -19.54
N ALA A 55 -11.15 -14.35 -19.37
CA ALA A 55 -10.05 -14.36 -20.35
C ALA A 55 -10.50 -14.84 -21.75
N HIS A 56 -11.39 -15.82 -21.81
CA HIS A 56 -11.95 -16.42 -23.03
C HIS A 56 -12.93 -15.50 -23.78
N LEU A 57 -13.31 -14.35 -23.21
CA LEU A 57 -14.25 -13.38 -23.78
C LEU A 57 -13.58 -12.00 -24.00
N PRO A 58 -12.56 -11.87 -24.87
CA PRO A 58 -11.80 -10.63 -25.01
C PRO A 58 -12.59 -9.46 -25.65
N GLY A 59 -13.72 -9.74 -26.31
CA GLY A 59 -14.57 -8.72 -26.95
C GLY A 59 -15.75 -8.23 -26.10
N GLU A 60 -15.87 -8.70 -24.86
CA GLU A 60 -16.90 -8.26 -23.93
C GLU A 60 -16.36 -7.15 -23.03
N ASP A 61 -17.13 -6.07 -22.86
CA ASP A 61 -16.74 -4.96 -22.00
C ASP A 61 -16.91 -5.36 -20.53
N LEU A 62 -15.96 -4.98 -19.68
CA LEU A 62 -16.05 -5.18 -18.23
C LEU A 62 -16.45 -3.88 -17.53
N ARG A 63 -17.51 -3.92 -16.71
CA ARG A 63 -17.84 -2.86 -15.75
C ARG A 63 -17.59 -3.41 -14.34
N ILE A 64 -16.55 -2.89 -13.69
CA ILE A 64 -16.07 -3.40 -12.41
C ILE A 64 -16.44 -2.40 -11.31
N LEU A 65 -17.28 -2.82 -10.37
CA LEU A 65 -17.63 -2.08 -9.18
C LEU A 65 -16.59 -2.38 -8.09
N CYS A 66 -15.98 -1.34 -7.54
CA CYS A 66 -15.06 -1.43 -6.41
C CYS A 66 -15.30 -0.25 -5.47
N ASP A 67 -15.23 -0.48 -4.17
CA ASP A 67 -15.15 0.59 -3.17
C ASP A 67 -13.70 1.01 -2.87
N SER A 68 -12.74 0.16 -3.21
CA SER A 68 -11.30 0.46 -3.17
C SER A 68 -10.90 1.53 -4.19
N GLN A 69 -10.62 2.74 -3.69
CA GLN A 69 -9.95 3.77 -4.49
C GLN A 69 -8.53 3.34 -4.87
N TYR A 70 -7.92 2.42 -4.12
CA TYR A 70 -6.53 2.00 -4.27
C TYR A 70 -6.40 1.24 -5.55
N VAL A 71 -7.28 0.26 -5.75
CA VAL A 71 -7.33 -0.55 -6.97
C VAL A 71 -7.62 0.34 -8.17
N ILE A 72 -8.66 1.19 -8.07
CA ILE A 72 -9.06 2.07 -9.16
C ILE A 72 -7.90 2.99 -9.55
N ASN A 73 -7.31 3.72 -8.60
CA ASN A 73 -6.22 4.65 -8.86
C ASN A 73 -4.92 3.93 -9.29
N SER A 74 -4.61 2.77 -8.70
CA SER A 74 -3.44 1.96 -9.09
C SER A 74 -3.50 1.59 -10.56
N ILE A 75 -4.66 1.14 -11.04
CA ILE A 75 -4.83 0.70 -12.43
C ILE A 75 -4.96 1.89 -13.38
N THR A 76 -5.79 2.89 -13.03
CA THR A 76 -6.17 3.97 -13.96
C THR A 76 -5.19 5.13 -13.98
N LYS A 77 -4.56 5.47 -12.86
CA LYS A 77 -3.72 6.66 -12.71
C LYS A 77 -2.24 6.34 -12.56
N TRP A 78 -1.88 5.35 -11.73
CA TRP A 78 -0.49 5.20 -11.28
C TRP A 78 0.33 4.21 -12.10
N MET A 79 -0.28 3.09 -12.51
CA MET A 79 0.38 2.03 -13.26
C MET A 79 1.12 2.52 -14.51
N PRO A 80 0.59 3.44 -15.34
CA PRO A 80 1.34 3.98 -16.50
C PRO A 80 2.67 4.64 -16.10
N GLY A 81 2.70 5.36 -14.98
CA GLY A 81 3.91 5.97 -14.41
C GLY A 81 4.90 4.93 -13.90
N TRP A 82 4.40 3.95 -13.13
CA TRP A 82 5.23 2.89 -12.57
C TRP A 82 5.89 2.04 -13.64
N LYS A 83 5.19 1.73 -14.73
CA LYS A 83 5.74 1.01 -15.89
C LYS A 83 6.93 1.74 -16.50
N ARG A 84 6.84 3.05 -16.69
CA ARG A 84 7.96 3.86 -17.22
C ARG A 84 9.17 3.88 -16.30
N LYS A 85 8.95 3.81 -14.99
CA LYS A 85 10.02 3.76 -13.98
C LYS A 85 10.49 2.34 -13.66
N GLY A 86 10.13 1.35 -14.49
CA GLY A 86 10.55 -0.04 -14.30
C GLY A 86 9.99 -0.68 -13.02
N TRP A 87 8.81 -0.24 -12.59
CA TRP A 87 8.13 -0.66 -11.36
C TRP A 87 8.92 -0.38 -10.07
N ARG A 88 9.67 0.72 -10.08
CA ARG A 88 10.43 1.21 -8.93
C ARG A 88 9.94 2.60 -8.52
N LYS A 89 10.07 2.86 -7.22
CA LYS A 89 9.89 4.17 -6.60
C LYS A 89 11.15 5.03 -6.78
N ALA A 90 11.12 6.31 -6.43
CA ALA A 90 12.32 7.17 -6.48
C ALA A 90 13.45 6.64 -5.60
N ASP A 91 13.12 6.08 -4.42
CA ASP A 91 14.08 5.47 -3.50
C ASP A 91 14.69 4.14 -4.01
N GLY A 92 14.40 3.76 -5.26
CA GLY A 92 14.88 2.55 -5.93
C GLY A 92 14.18 1.26 -5.47
N LYS A 93 13.33 1.32 -4.44
CA LYS A 93 12.56 0.17 -3.95
C LYS A 93 11.44 -0.16 -4.93
N PRO A 94 10.97 -1.42 -4.96
CA PRO A 94 9.80 -1.78 -5.75
C PRO A 94 8.54 -1.07 -5.25
N VAL A 95 7.60 -0.82 -6.16
CA VAL A 95 6.24 -0.38 -5.80
C VAL A 95 5.58 -1.45 -4.92
N LEU A 96 4.74 -1.04 -3.96
CA LEU A 96 4.00 -2.01 -3.16
C LEU A 96 3.08 -2.85 -4.06
N ASN A 97 2.96 -4.15 -3.77
CA ASN A 97 2.15 -5.09 -4.55
C ASN A 97 2.56 -5.21 -6.04
N VAL A 98 3.81 -4.85 -6.38
CA VAL A 98 4.32 -4.82 -7.76
C VAL A 98 4.05 -6.11 -8.54
N GLU A 99 4.15 -7.28 -7.92
CA GLU A 99 3.94 -8.55 -8.63
C GLU A 99 2.47 -8.75 -9.03
N LEU A 100 1.52 -8.40 -8.16
CA LEU A 100 0.08 -8.40 -8.50
C LEU A 100 -0.23 -7.36 -9.58
N LEU A 101 0.37 -6.17 -9.50
CA LEU A 101 0.15 -5.10 -10.46
C LEU A 101 0.70 -5.45 -11.85
N LYS A 102 1.85 -6.13 -11.93
CA LYS A 102 2.39 -6.65 -13.19
C LYS A 102 1.53 -7.78 -13.78
N GLU A 103 0.88 -8.57 -12.94
CA GLU A 103 -0.11 -9.56 -13.38
C GLU A 103 -1.35 -8.86 -13.95
N LEU A 104 -1.89 -7.87 -13.23
CA LEU A 104 -3.01 -7.04 -13.69
C LEU A 104 -2.70 -6.36 -15.03
N ASP A 105 -1.55 -5.71 -15.16
CA ASP A 105 -1.14 -5.05 -16.40
C ASP A 105 -1.15 -6.01 -17.60
N ARG A 106 -0.74 -7.26 -17.39
CA ARG A 106 -0.78 -8.29 -18.43
C ARG A 106 -2.20 -8.69 -18.80
N GLU A 107 -3.08 -8.90 -17.83
CA GLU A 107 -4.46 -9.34 -18.09
C GLU A 107 -5.35 -8.21 -18.63
N LEU A 108 -5.03 -6.96 -18.33
CA LEU A 108 -5.72 -5.77 -18.86
C LEU A 108 -5.36 -5.48 -20.32
N ALA A 109 -4.24 -6.00 -20.83
CA ALA A 109 -3.79 -5.72 -22.18
C ALA A 109 -4.83 -6.21 -23.23
N GLY A 110 -5.35 -5.27 -24.02
CA GLY A 110 -6.33 -5.57 -25.07
C GLY A 110 -7.78 -5.75 -24.58
N ARG A 111 -8.07 -5.43 -23.31
CA ARG A 111 -9.43 -5.43 -22.73
C ARG A 111 -10.07 -4.05 -22.81
N THR A 112 -11.37 -4.02 -23.01
CA THR A 112 -12.19 -2.84 -22.71
C THR A 112 -12.77 -2.98 -21.31
N TYR A 113 -12.49 -2.03 -20.43
CA TYR A 113 -12.99 -2.05 -19.06
C TYR A 113 -13.29 -0.64 -18.55
N THR A 114 -14.20 -0.56 -17.58
CA THR A 114 -14.53 0.65 -16.83
C THR A 114 -14.62 0.31 -15.35
N PHE A 115 -14.15 1.21 -14.50
CA PHE A 115 -14.35 1.14 -13.06
C PHE A 115 -15.49 2.06 -12.65
N GLU A 116 -16.35 1.58 -11.77
CA GLU A 116 -17.33 2.37 -11.05
C GLU A 116 -16.97 2.34 -9.57
N TRP A 117 -16.59 3.49 -9.05
CA TRP A 117 -16.40 3.61 -7.62
C TRP A 117 -17.75 3.60 -6.92
N VAL A 118 -17.92 2.66 -5.99
CA VAL A 118 -19.08 2.59 -5.11
C VAL A 118 -18.65 2.95 -3.70
N LYS A 119 -19.54 3.56 -2.93
CA LYS A 119 -19.20 3.88 -1.54
C LYS A 119 -19.26 2.59 -0.71
N GLY A 120 -18.20 2.31 0.05
CA GLY A 120 -18.20 1.23 1.03
C GLY A 120 -19.33 1.40 2.06
N HIS A 121 -19.94 0.28 2.44
CA HIS A 121 -21.11 0.13 3.33
C HIS A 121 -22.48 0.52 2.75
N ALA A 122 -23.36 -0.49 2.70
CA ALA A 122 -24.82 -0.50 2.48
C ALA A 122 -25.36 0.29 1.26
N GLY A 123 -25.94 -0.43 0.31
CA GLY A 123 -26.69 0.11 -0.84
C GLY A 123 -26.26 -0.42 -2.21
N HIS A 124 -25.36 -1.40 -2.26
CA HIS A 124 -24.84 -1.96 -3.51
C HIS A 124 -24.77 -3.49 -3.44
N ASP A 125 -25.87 -4.17 -3.80
CA ASP A 125 -26.03 -5.63 -3.67
C ASP A 125 -24.86 -6.46 -4.23
N LEU A 126 -24.29 -6.06 -5.37
CA LEU A 126 -23.14 -6.77 -5.95
C LEU A 126 -21.89 -6.63 -5.08
N ASN A 127 -21.62 -5.43 -4.57
CA ASN A 127 -20.45 -5.15 -3.73
C ASN A 127 -20.60 -5.84 -2.37
N GLU A 128 -21.78 -5.77 -1.76
CA GLU A 128 -22.08 -6.48 -0.51
C GLU A 128 -21.91 -8.00 -0.65
N ALA A 129 -22.35 -8.57 -1.77
CA ALA A 129 -22.15 -9.98 -2.06
C ALA A 129 -20.67 -10.35 -2.24
N ALA A 130 -19.86 -9.45 -2.79
CA ALA A 130 -18.41 -9.63 -2.91
C ALA A 130 -17.71 -9.50 -1.55
N ASP A 131 -18.01 -8.47 -0.75
CA ASP A 131 -17.50 -8.27 0.63
C ASP A 131 -17.76 -9.51 1.49
N GLU A 132 -19.01 -9.99 1.53
CA GLU A 132 -19.40 -11.15 2.31
C GLU A 132 -18.53 -12.38 1.94
N ARG A 133 -18.30 -12.59 0.65
CA ARG A 133 -17.52 -13.72 0.13
C ARG A 133 -16.02 -13.56 0.41
N ALA A 134 -15.48 -12.35 0.28
CA ALA A 134 -14.09 -12.04 0.61
C ALA A 134 -13.83 -12.24 2.10
N ARG A 135 -14.71 -11.72 2.97
CA ARG A 135 -14.64 -11.88 4.42
C ARG A 135 -14.81 -13.32 4.86
N ALA A 136 -15.71 -14.07 4.22
CA ALA A 136 -15.87 -15.50 4.48
C ALA A 136 -14.60 -16.28 4.12
N ALA A 137 -13.94 -15.94 3.02
CA ALA A 137 -12.66 -16.55 2.64
C ALA A 137 -11.54 -16.22 3.65
N ALA A 138 -11.40 -14.96 4.05
CA ALA A 138 -10.44 -14.56 5.08
C ALA A 138 -10.66 -15.30 6.42
N THR A 139 -11.93 -15.45 6.81
CA THR A 139 -12.35 -16.20 8.00
C THR A 139 -12.00 -17.69 7.90
N ALA A 140 -12.22 -18.30 6.73
CA ALA A 140 -11.84 -19.70 6.51
C ALA A 140 -10.33 -19.91 6.70
N TYR A 141 -9.51 -18.99 6.19
CA TYR A 141 -8.06 -19.02 6.40
C TYR A 141 -7.66 -18.82 7.86
N GLN A 142 -8.30 -17.92 8.58
CA GLN A 142 -8.08 -17.75 10.03
C GLN A 142 -8.38 -19.05 10.80
N GLN A 143 -9.42 -19.78 10.40
CA GLN A 143 -9.85 -21.02 11.04
C GLN A 143 -9.10 -22.27 10.54
N GLY A 144 -8.25 -22.15 9.52
CA GLY A 144 -7.54 -23.28 8.91
C GLY A 144 -8.46 -24.24 8.15
N VAL A 145 -9.60 -23.77 7.65
CA VAL A 145 -10.55 -24.55 6.85
C VAL A 145 -10.52 -24.11 5.38
N ALA A 146 -10.97 -24.99 4.48
CA ALA A 146 -11.00 -24.68 3.06
C ALA A 146 -12.02 -23.58 2.73
N ALA A 147 -11.56 -22.48 2.13
CA ALA A 147 -12.44 -21.41 1.64
C ALA A 147 -13.34 -21.91 0.49
N ARG A 148 -14.58 -21.46 0.46
CA ARG A 148 -15.50 -21.77 -0.65
C ARG A 148 -15.11 -20.92 -1.85
N SER A 149 -14.64 -21.56 -2.91
CA SER A 149 -14.17 -20.81 -4.09
C SER A 149 -15.26 -20.36 -5.05
N GLY A 150 -16.51 -20.82 -4.93
CA GLY A 150 -17.59 -20.46 -5.85
C GLY A 150 -17.56 -21.21 -7.20
N PRO A 151 -18.61 -21.05 -8.03
CA PRO A 151 -18.77 -21.75 -9.30
C PRO A 151 -17.81 -21.26 -10.41
N GLY A 152 -17.21 -20.08 -10.27
CA GLY A 152 -16.38 -19.46 -11.30
C GLY A 152 -17.22 -18.84 -12.43
N PHE A 153 -16.54 -18.37 -13.49
CA PHE A 153 -17.22 -17.75 -14.62
C PHE A 153 -17.57 -18.82 -15.68
N PRO A 154 -18.80 -18.86 -16.23
CA PRO A 154 -19.18 -19.84 -17.24
C PRO A 154 -18.23 -19.87 -18.44
N GLY A 155 -17.64 -21.04 -18.71
CA GLY A 155 -16.71 -21.26 -19.82
C GLY A 155 -15.28 -20.76 -19.59
N GLY A 156 -14.99 -20.15 -18.43
CA GLY A 156 -13.64 -19.76 -18.04
C GLY A 156 -12.81 -20.96 -17.60
N GLN A 157 -11.52 -21.00 -17.98
CA GLN A 157 -10.56 -21.95 -17.43
C GLN A 157 -9.89 -21.32 -16.22
N HIS A 158 -9.94 -22.02 -15.08
CA HIS A 158 -9.26 -21.63 -13.85
C HIS A 158 -8.13 -22.61 -13.54
N PRO A 159 -6.95 -22.13 -13.11
CA PRO A 159 -5.95 -23.01 -12.52
C PRO A 159 -6.50 -23.52 -11.18
N GLY A 160 -6.93 -24.78 -11.11
CA GLY A 160 -7.25 -25.43 -9.83
C GLY A 160 -8.43 -26.40 -9.76
N THR A 161 -9.23 -26.59 -10.83
CA THR A 161 -10.39 -27.51 -10.77
C THR A 161 -10.34 -28.61 -11.83
N SER A 162 -9.42 -29.56 -11.65
CA SER A 162 -9.47 -30.87 -12.32
C SER A 162 -9.52 -32.01 -11.31
N GLY A 163 -10.60 -32.05 -10.53
CA GLY A 163 -10.95 -33.18 -9.67
C GLY A 163 -12.21 -33.88 -10.19
N ARG A 164 -12.10 -34.59 -11.32
CA ARG A 164 -13.13 -35.52 -11.76
C ARG A 164 -13.28 -36.59 -10.68
N ALA A 165 -14.45 -36.66 -10.06
CA ALA A 165 -14.80 -37.64 -9.05
C ALA A 165 -14.54 -39.06 -9.57
N ALA A 166 -13.53 -39.71 -9.00
CA ALA A 166 -13.33 -41.15 -9.09
C ALA A 166 -13.26 -41.67 -7.65
N ALA A 167 -14.33 -42.35 -7.24
CA ALA A 167 -14.38 -43.09 -5.99
C ALA A 167 -13.33 -44.23 -6.00
N PRO A 168 -12.78 -44.57 -4.82
CA PRO A 168 -12.46 -45.97 -4.57
C PRO A 168 -13.05 -46.48 -3.26
N GLN A 169 -13.63 -47.67 -3.33
CA GLN A 169 -13.98 -48.54 -2.20
C GLN A 169 -12.71 -49.25 -1.64
N PRO A 170 -12.78 -49.86 -0.44
CA PRO A 170 -11.63 -50.00 0.47
C PRO A 170 -10.93 -51.37 0.41
N ALA A 171 -9.68 -51.42 0.87
CA ALA A 171 -9.06 -52.64 1.38
C ALA A 171 -8.00 -52.35 2.47
N SER A 172 -8.08 -53.13 3.54
CA SER A 172 -7.17 -53.40 4.67
C SER A 172 -5.67 -53.35 4.33
N GLY A 173 -4.71 -53.06 5.23
CA GLY A 173 -4.65 -53.12 6.69
C GLY A 173 -3.30 -53.75 7.09
N ALA A 174 -2.43 -52.99 7.77
CA ALA A 174 -1.27 -53.36 8.60
C ALA A 174 -0.49 -52.05 8.86
N GLY A 175 -0.20 -51.53 10.05
CA GLY A 175 0.07 -52.13 11.35
C GLY A 175 1.55 -51.87 11.72
N LEU A 176 1.89 -50.68 12.26
CA LEU A 176 2.63 -50.37 13.52
C LEU A 176 3.95 -49.61 13.27
N PRO A 177 4.62 -48.95 14.26
CA PRO A 177 4.17 -47.96 15.26
C PRO A 177 5.11 -46.69 15.27
N PRO A 178 4.99 -45.71 16.22
CA PRO A 178 5.55 -44.36 16.06
C PRO A 178 6.97 -44.19 16.63
N ALA A 179 7.75 -43.28 16.05
CA ALA A 179 9.04 -42.84 16.58
C ALA A 179 8.95 -41.40 17.14
N THR A 180 9.50 -41.25 18.33
CA THR A 180 9.47 -40.14 19.27
C THR A 180 10.24 -38.90 18.85
N LEU A 181 9.77 -37.76 19.37
CA LEU A 181 10.44 -36.46 19.47
C LEU A 181 11.82 -36.58 20.13
N ASP A 182 12.83 -35.91 19.55
CA ASP A 182 14.03 -35.51 20.29
C ASP A 182 14.44 -34.08 19.92
N ILE A 183 14.49 -33.24 20.96
CA ILE A 183 14.89 -31.83 20.95
C ILE A 183 16.31 -31.78 21.53
N PRO A 184 17.34 -31.27 20.82
CA PRO A 184 18.64 -31.00 21.43
C PRO A 184 18.66 -29.62 22.14
N PRO A 185 19.31 -29.50 23.31
CA PRO A 185 19.27 -28.29 24.14
C PRO A 185 20.30 -27.23 23.75
N ALA A 186 20.00 -25.98 24.11
CA ALA A 186 20.84 -24.80 24.02
C ALA A 186 21.75 -24.64 25.26
N ALA A 187 22.97 -24.12 25.08
CA ALA A 187 23.78 -23.40 26.08
C ALA A 187 25.07 -22.82 25.42
N PRO A 188 25.81 -21.89 26.05
CA PRO A 188 25.41 -20.54 26.46
C PRO A 188 26.39 -19.46 25.92
N ALA A 189 26.06 -18.20 26.14
CA ALA A 189 26.81 -17.02 25.67
C ALA A 189 27.87 -16.49 26.66
N ARG A 190 28.76 -15.64 26.10
CA ARG A 190 29.61 -14.54 26.66
C ARG A 190 31.06 -14.85 27.10
N PRO A 191 31.97 -13.83 27.20
CA PRO A 191 31.81 -12.37 26.96
C PRO A 191 32.87 -11.71 26.04
N ALA A 192 32.68 -10.40 25.85
CA ALA A 192 33.45 -9.45 25.04
C ALA A 192 34.86 -9.09 25.57
N ALA A 193 35.75 -8.68 24.65
CA ALA A 193 36.89 -7.81 24.92
C ALA A 193 37.23 -6.98 23.66
N ALA A 194 37.52 -5.70 23.84
CA ALA A 194 38.07 -4.75 22.86
C ALA A 194 39.44 -4.25 23.37
N PRO A 195 40.10 -3.29 22.71
CA PRO A 195 40.73 -3.32 21.40
C PRO A 195 42.27 -3.19 21.53
N GLY A 196 43.04 -3.48 20.47
CA GLY A 196 44.49 -3.31 20.47
C GLY A 196 45.06 -3.04 19.08
N ASP A 197 45.82 -1.96 18.98
CA ASP A 197 46.51 -1.41 17.83
C ASP A 197 47.34 -2.43 17.02
N VAL A 198 47.33 -2.32 15.69
CA VAL A 198 48.51 -2.69 14.89
C VAL A 198 48.68 -1.72 13.71
N GLN A 199 49.90 -1.19 13.65
CA GLN A 199 50.44 -0.22 12.72
C GLN A 199 50.53 -0.72 11.26
N ALA A 200 50.61 0.30 10.40
CA ALA A 200 50.88 0.27 8.98
C ALA A 200 52.12 -0.53 8.58
N VAL A 201 52.01 -1.23 7.44
CA VAL A 201 53.17 -1.63 6.62
C VAL A 201 52.95 -1.08 5.22
N ARG A 202 53.89 -0.23 4.79
CA ARG A 202 54.04 0.24 3.41
C ARG A 202 54.83 -0.81 2.61
N GLY A 203 54.34 -1.16 1.43
CA GLY A 203 55.07 -1.88 0.39
C GLY A 203 54.63 -1.31 -0.96
N ALA A 204 55.58 -0.93 -1.78
CA ALA A 204 55.42 -0.08 -2.94
C ALA A 204 55.72 -0.84 -4.23
N ASP A 205 54.86 -0.71 -5.23
CA ASP A 205 55.08 -1.24 -6.57
C ASP A 205 54.54 -0.23 -7.59
N ALA A 206 55.47 0.38 -8.31
CA ALA A 206 55.24 1.39 -9.32
C ALA A 206 54.87 0.74 -10.67
N SER A 207 53.77 1.20 -11.28
CA SER A 207 53.68 1.31 -12.74
C SER A 207 52.70 2.43 -13.10
N GLY A 208 53.22 3.44 -13.79
CA GLY A 208 52.51 4.67 -14.10
C GLY A 208 51.47 4.49 -15.21
N ARG A 209 50.24 4.96 -14.93
CA ARG A 209 49.32 5.60 -15.87
C ARG A 209 48.40 6.53 -15.07
N PRO A 210 48.15 7.78 -15.48
CA PRO A 210 47.25 8.67 -14.75
C PRO A 210 45.82 8.13 -14.85
N ARG A 211 45.24 7.71 -13.72
CA ARG A 211 43.82 7.37 -13.64
C ARG A 211 43.05 8.68 -13.53
N ALA A 212 42.41 9.08 -14.64
CA ALA A 212 41.44 10.17 -14.64
C ALA A 212 40.33 9.85 -13.63
N THR A 213 40.15 10.75 -12.67
CA THR A 213 38.96 10.83 -11.82
C THR A 213 37.75 11.10 -12.72
N PRO A 214 36.70 10.26 -12.72
CA PRO A 214 35.44 10.68 -13.30
C PRO A 214 34.87 11.79 -12.42
N ALA A 215 34.58 12.93 -13.05
CA ALA A 215 33.87 14.06 -12.46
C ALA A 215 32.50 13.61 -11.90
N PRO A 216 31.98 14.27 -10.86
CA PRO A 216 30.65 13.99 -10.34
C PRO A 216 29.62 14.23 -11.44
N VAL A 217 28.82 13.20 -11.70
CA VAL A 217 27.67 13.26 -12.60
C VAL A 217 26.63 14.17 -11.95
N PRO A 218 26.05 15.16 -12.67
CA PRO A 218 25.10 16.09 -12.08
C PRO A 218 23.86 15.35 -11.58
N ALA A 219 23.44 15.66 -10.35
CA ALA A 219 22.16 15.27 -9.79
C ALA A 219 21.05 15.88 -10.65
N PHE A 220 20.37 15.02 -11.42
CA PHE A 220 19.18 15.38 -12.16
C PHE A 220 17.96 14.92 -11.36
N GLU A 221 17.04 15.86 -11.21
CA GLU A 221 15.83 15.88 -10.39
C GLU A 221 15.07 14.54 -10.40
N GLU A 222 14.87 14.00 -9.20
CA GLU A 222 14.17 12.74 -8.95
C GLU A 222 12.65 12.97 -8.91
N LEU A 223 11.95 12.47 -9.93
CA LEU A 223 10.50 12.39 -9.93
C LEU A 223 10.08 11.03 -9.33
N ASP A 224 9.38 11.06 -8.19
CA ASP A 224 8.89 9.91 -7.40
C ASP A 224 7.55 9.34 -7.92
N LEU A 225 7.14 8.19 -7.38
CA LEU A 225 6.00 7.31 -7.64
C LEU A 225 4.66 7.96 -8.07
N PHE A 226 4.49 9.24 -7.77
CA PHE A 226 3.28 10.05 -7.98
C PHE A 226 3.53 11.33 -8.78
N SER A 227 4.68 11.45 -9.45
CA SER A 227 5.02 12.59 -10.31
C SER A 227 4.02 12.89 -11.44
N GLU A 228 3.05 12.02 -11.66
CA GLU A 228 1.94 12.24 -12.60
C GLU A 228 0.57 12.45 -11.95
N LEU A 229 0.37 12.00 -10.70
CA LEU A 229 -0.72 12.56 -9.87
C LEU A 229 -0.45 14.03 -9.58
N ASP A 230 0.84 14.39 -9.53
CA ASP A 230 1.30 15.74 -9.40
C ASP A 230 0.57 16.62 -10.42
N ASN A 231 0.57 16.37 -11.73
CA ASN A 231 0.10 17.38 -12.71
C ASN A 231 -1.32 17.98 -12.53
N GLU A 232 -2.35 17.19 -12.19
CA GLU A 232 -3.72 17.75 -11.99
C GLU A 232 -3.96 18.27 -10.57
N ALA A 233 -3.40 17.61 -9.55
CA ALA A 233 -3.44 18.11 -8.17
C ALA A 233 -2.50 19.31 -7.96
N LEU A 234 -1.48 19.44 -8.83
CA LEU A 234 -0.49 20.52 -8.90
C LEU A 234 -1.15 21.84 -9.24
N GLU A 235 -2.01 21.90 -10.25
CA GLU A 235 -2.62 23.18 -10.66
C GLU A 235 -3.42 23.83 -9.52
N VAL A 236 -4.06 23.01 -8.68
CA VAL A 236 -4.82 23.49 -7.51
C VAL A 236 -3.89 23.79 -6.32
N ALA A 237 -2.85 22.98 -6.10
CA ALA A 237 -1.86 23.14 -5.03
C ALA A 237 -0.92 24.33 -5.23
N GLU A 238 -0.50 24.57 -6.48
CA GLU A 238 0.39 25.64 -6.91
C GLU A 238 -0.22 27.01 -6.59
N ALA A 239 -1.53 27.17 -6.80
CA ALA A 239 -2.26 28.38 -6.44
C ALA A 239 -2.21 28.71 -4.93
N THR A 240 -2.08 27.71 -4.06
CA THR A 240 -1.98 27.89 -2.59
C THR A 240 -0.56 28.13 -2.11
N GLN A 241 0.47 27.54 -2.76
CA GLN A 241 1.87 27.64 -2.32
C GLN A 241 2.68 28.76 -3.00
N GLN A 242 2.22 29.31 -4.14
CA GLN A 242 2.94 30.36 -4.89
C GLN A 242 2.64 31.80 -4.45
N ALA A 243 1.98 32.02 -3.31
CA ALA A 243 1.85 33.35 -2.74
C ALA A 243 3.19 33.79 -2.12
N GLY A 244 4.06 34.42 -2.92
CA GLY A 244 5.34 35.02 -2.50
C GLY A 244 5.24 36.17 -1.48
N SER A 245 4.18 36.22 -0.67
CA SER A 245 3.93 37.21 0.39
C SER A 245 3.66 36.58 1.77
N VAL A 246 3.48 35.25 1.87
CA VAL A 246 3.15 34.58 3.13
C VAL A 246 4.44 34.02 3.78
N PRO A 247 4.69 34.26 5.07
CA PRO A 247 5.84 33.66 5.75
C PRO A 247 5.71 32.12 5.74
N PRO A 248 6.79 31.36 5.50
CA PRO A 248 6.75 29.91 5.42
C PRO A 248 6.04 29.22 6.59
N GLU A 249 6.16 29.79 7.78
CA GLU A 249 5.52 29.34 9.00
C GLU A 249 3.99 29.34 8.86
N ALA A 250 3.40 30.44 8.38
CA ALA A 250 1.96 30.55 8.18
C ALA A 250 1.46 29.63 7.07
N LEU A 251 2.24 29.49 5.98
CA LEU A 251 1.90 28.54 4.91
C LEU A 251 1.90 27.10 5.43
N VAL A 252 2.92 26.71 6.20
CA VAL A 252 3.02 25.38 6.79
C VAL A 252 1.90 25.11 7.79
N GLU A 253 1.47 26.10 8.56
CA GLU A 253 0.28 25.99 9.42
C GLU A 253 -1.00 25.68 8.62
N GLU A 254 -1.20 26.35 7.48
CA GLU A 254 -2.34 26.11 6.60
C GLU A 254 -2.29 24.70 6.00
N LEU A 255 -1.12 24.25 5.53
CA LEU A 255 -0.92 22.91 4.98
C LEU A 255 -1.13 21.82 6.04
N GLU A 256 -0.75 22.06 7.30
CA GLU A 256 -1.02 21.14 8.41
C GLU A 256 -2.53 21.04 8.69
N ARG A 257 -3.24 22.17 8.73
CA ARG A 257 -4.71 22.18 8.90
C ARG A 257 -5.40 21.45 7.76
N GLU A 258 -4.91 21.65 6.55
CA GLU A 258 -5.39 20.97 5.36
C GLU A 258 -5.20 19.46 5.46
N LEU A 259 -3.98 19.00 5.75
CA LEU A 259 -3.65 17.58 5.88
C LEU A 259 -4.50 16.87 6.94
N LEU A 260 -4.84 17.55 8.04
CA LEU A 260 -5.65 16.97 9.11
C LEU A 260 -7.16 17.00 8.82
N GLY A 261 -7.57 17.69 7.76
CA GLY A 261 -8.96 17.79 7.31
C GLY A 261 -9.48 16.49 6.68
N ALA A 262 -10.71 16.11 7.02
CA ALA A 262 -11.31 14.86 6.54
C ALA A 262 -11.42 14.75 5.02
N LEU A 263 -11.61 15.88 4.31
CA LEU A 263 -11.66 15.91 2.85
C LEU A 263 -10.32 15.52 2.22
N VAL A 264 -9.22 16.05 2.75
CA VAL A 264 -7.87 15.82 2.23
C VAL A 264 -7.38 14.44 2.61
N ARG A 265 -7.66 13.99 3.83
CA ARG A 265 -7.30 12.64 4.28
C ARG A 265 -7.96 11.54 3.46
N GLY A 266 -9.19 11.76 2.99
CA GLY A 266 -9.86 10.85 2.06
C GLY A 266 -9.43 11.02 0.60
N ASP A 267 -8.62 12.04 0.28
CA ASP A 267 -8.06 12.26 -1.05
C ASP A 267 -6.58 11.86 -1.06
N ILE A 268 -6.33 10.65 -1.55
CA ILE A 268 -4.98 10.09 -1.66
C ILE A 268 -4.09 10.97 -2.54
N GLY A 269 -4.64 11.58 -3.60
CA GLY A 269 -3.88 12.47 -4.47
C GLY A 269 -3.39 13.69 -3.71
N ARG A 270 -4.29 14.36 -2.99
CA ARG A 270 -3.94 15.54 -2.19
C ARG A 270 -3.01 15.19 -1.03
N THR A 271 -3.27 14.10 -0.33
CA THR A 271 -2.40 13.59 0.73
C THR A 271 -1.00 13.26 0.20
N ALA A 272 -0.89 12.63 -0.97
CA ALA A 272 0.38 12.30 -1.60
C ALA A 272 1.22 13.55 -1.95
N VAL A 273 0.57 14.68 -2.27
CA VAL A 273 1.24 15.95 -2.51
C VAL A 273 1.82 16.54 -1.22
N LEU A 274 1.06 16.46 -0.12
CA LEU A 274 1.45 17.02 1.18
C LEU A 274 2.54 16.20 1.89
N LEU A 275 2.56 14.87 1.71
CA LEU A 275 3.57 14.00 2.32
C LEU A 275 4.86 13.96 1.48
N HIS A 276 5.99 14.20 2.12
CA HIS A 276 7.31 14.05 1.51
C HIS A 276 7.57 12.57 1.12
N PRO A 277 8.27 12.25 0.02
CA PRO A 277 8.59 10.87 -0.37
C PRO A 277 9.15 10.00 0.76
N ASP A 278 10.09 10.55 1.53
CA ASP A 278 10.66 9.91 2.72
C ASP A 278 9.86 10.10 4.03
N PHE A 279 8.59 10.50 3.97
CA PHE A 279 7.76 10.74 5.15
C PHE A 279 7.79 9.58 6.13
N MET A 280 7.87 9.93 7.41
CA MET A 280 7.82 9.00 8.52
C MET A 280 6.94 9.54 9.64
N GLU A 281 6.07 8.71 10.19
CA GLU A 281 5.37 8.98 11.44
C GLU A 281 5.66 7.90 12.47
N ILE A 282 5.83 8.31 13.73
CA ILE A 282 5.85 7.39 14.88
C ILE A 282 4.52 7.54 15.60
N GLY A 283 3.64 6.55 15.43
CA GLY A 283 2.34 6.54 16.07
C GLY A 283 2.43 6.32 17.58
N SER A 284 1.34 6.60 18.30
CA SER A 284 1.25 6.41 19.76
C SER A 284 1.50 4.97 20.23
N SER A 285 1.29 3.99 19.35
CA SER A 285 1.62 2.57 19.58
C SER A 285 3.10 2.24 19.44
N GLY A 286 3.93 3.20 19.01
CA GLY A 286 5.32 2.98 18.60
C GLY A 286 5.48 2.42 17.19
N ARG A 287 4.38 2.19 16.46
CA ARG A 287 4.43 1.79 15.04
C ARG A 287 5.04 2.91 14.20
N VAL A 288 6.00 2.53 13.36
CA VAL A 288 6.56 3.42 12.33
C VAL A 288 5.71 3.32 11.07
N TRP A 289 5.25 4.47 10.58
CA TRP A 289 4.47 4.64 9.37
C TRP A 289 5.32 5.29 8.30
N THR A 290 5.35 4.71 7.11
CA THR A 290 5.94 5.31 5.92
C THR A 290 4.86 6.08 5.15
N ARG A 291 5.26 6.90 4.17
CA ARG A 291 4.32 7.59 3.25
C ARG A 291 3.26 6.65 2.69
N ASP A 292 3.69 5.55 2.09
CA ASP A 292 2.80 4.57 1.47
C ASP A 292 1.84 3.94 2.49
N ALA A 293 2.36 3.56 3.66
CA ALA A 293 1.54 2.96 4.71
C ALA A 293 0.53 3.96 5.31
N MET A 294 0.90 5.24 5.42
CA MET A 294 0.01 6.30 5.87
C MET A 294 -1.11 6.55 4.86
N MET A 295 -0.77 6.72 3.58
CA MET A 295 -1.78 6.92 2.54
C MET A 295 -2.75 5.74 2.44
N MET A 296 -2.25 4.50 2.54
CA MET A 296 -3.10 3.30 2.56
C MET A 296 -4.02 3.26 3.77
N ALA A 297 -3.54 3.66 4.95
CA ALA A 297 -4.38 3.71 6.14
C ALA A 297 -5.44 4.80 6.05
N LEU A 298 -5.09 5.98 5.54
CA LEU A 298 -6.02 7.11 5.37
C LEU A 298 -7.08 6.85 4.30
N GLU A 299 -6.78 5.99 3.34
CA GLU A 299 -7.76 5.52 2.37
C GLU A 299 -8.77 4.57 3.00
N GLU A 300 -8.30 3.60 3.80
CA GLU A 300 -9.16 2.64 4.50
C GLU A 300 -10.02 3.34 5.56
N ASP A 301 -9.42 4.26 6.31
CA ASP A 301 -10.08 5.12 7.29
C ASP A 301 -9.45 6.52 7.24
N PRO A 302 -10.13 7.50 6.60
CA PRO A 302 -9.69 8.90 6.58
C PRO A 302 -9.54 9.52 7.97
N GLY A 303 -9.99 8.83 9.01
CA GLY A 303 -9.93 9.24 10.38
C GLY A 303 -10.99 10.26 10.72
N GLU A 304 -11.05 10.61 12.01
CA GLU A 304 -12.00 11.60 12.49
C GLU A 304 -11.54 13.02 12.12
N ARG A 305 -12.52 13.91 11.97
CA ARG A 305 -12.26 15.34 11.90
C ARG A 305 -11.42 15.75 13.11
N THR A 306 -10.28 16.36 12.82
CA THR A 306 -9.33 16.82 13.83
C THR A 306 -9.19 18.33 13.72
N ASP A 307 -9.53 19.05 14.78
CA ASP A 307 -9.24 20.49 14.87
C ASP A 307 -7.87 20.68 15.55
N ILE A 308 -7.18 21.80 15.26
CA ILE A 308 -5.86 22.07 15.85
C ILE A 308 -5.70 23.48 16.41
N GLU A 309 -4.95 23.56 17.51
CA GLU A 309 -4.43 24.78 18.14
C GLU A 309 -2.91 24.79 17.99
N ILE A 310 -2.36 25.77 17.27
CA ILE A 310 -0.91 25.90 17.09
C ILE A 310 -0.29 26.39 18.40
N LEU A 311 0.73 25.67 18.89
CA LEU A 311 1.48 26.01 20.09
C LEU A 311 2.78 26.74 19.73
N GLY A 312 3.37 26.41 18.59
CA GLY A 312 4.53 27.11 18.06
C GLY A 312 4.86 26.70 16.63
N ALA A 313 5.32 27.66 15.84
CA ALA A 313 5.87 27.46 14.51
C ALA A 313 7.29 28.03 14.49
N GLU A 314 8.28 27.14 14.45
CA GLU A 314 9.69 27.50 14.46
C GLU A 314 10.32 27.19 13.11
N ARG A 315 10.89 28.21 12.47
CA ARG A 315 11.65 28.02 11.25
C ARG A 315 13.07 27.54 11.57
N ILE A 316 13.43 26.39 11.01
CA ILE A 316 14.75 25.78 11.16
C ILE A 316 15.52 26.01 9.86
N GLY A 317 16.34 27.05 9.82
CA GLY A 317 17.09 27.43 8.62
C GLY A 317 16.19 27.97 7.50
N THR A 318 16.59 27.78 6.24
CA THR A 318 15.84 28.35 5.10
C THR A 318 14.75 27.44 4.58
N SER A 319 14.84 26.13 4.83
CA SER A 319 14.09 25.08 4.15
C SER A 319 13.38 24.10 5.08
N ALA A 320 13.24 24.41 6.37
CA ALA A 320 12.49 23.58 7.30
C ALA A 320 11.64 24.43 8.27
N VAL A 321 10.47 23.93 8.64
CA VAL A 321 9.60 24.48 9.67
C VAL A 321 9.19 23.34 10.60
N LEU A 322 9.42 23.53 11.90
CA LEU A 322 8.91 22.68 12.95
C LEU A 322 7.63 23.30 13.49
N LEU A 323 6.51 22.59 13.35
CA LEU A 323 5.27 22.91 14.02
C LEU A 323 5.13 22.07 15.27
N THR A 324 4.65 22.71 16.32
CA THR A 324 4.13 22.05 17.53
C THR A 324 2.72 22.54 17.76
N TYR A 325 1.80 21.61 17.98
CA TYR A 325 0.39 21.94 18.06
C TYR A 325 -0.36 20.92 18.90
N ARG A 326 -1.53 21.31 19.37
CA ARG A 326 -2.50 20.44 20.00
C ARG A 326 -3.57 20.07 18.99
N SER A 327 -3.89 18.79 18.93
CA SER A 327 -4.98 18.26 18.10
C SER A 327 -6.13 17.77 18.97
N PHE A 328 -7.34 18.04 18.51
CA PHE A 328 -8.59 17.69 19.18
C PHE A 328 -9.42 16.79 18.26
N ALA A 329 -9.65 15.56 18.69
CA ALA A 329 -10.55 14.61 18.04
C ALA A 329 -11.59 14.13 19.06
N ARG A 330 -12.60 13.35 18.62
CA ARG A 330 -13.58 12.79 19.57
C ARG A 330 -12.92 11.74 20.48
N SER A 331 -11.91 11.05 19.94
CA SER A 331 -11.09 10.08 20.66
C SER A 331 -10.20 10.69 21.76
N GLY A 332 -10.00 12.02 21.77
CA GLY A 332 -9.24 12.72 22.79
C GLY A 332 -8.33 13.80 22.23
N THR A 333 -7.43 14.27 23.09
CA THR A 333 -6.49 15.35 22.78
C THR A 333 -5.07 14.79 22.65
N THR A 334 -4.29 15.28 21.70
CA THR A 334 -2.91 14.83 21.45
C THR A 334 -2.01 16.03 21.16
N LEU A 335 -0.86 16.09 21.85
CA LEU A 335 0.23 17.00 21.53
C LEU A 335 1.03 16.42 20.37
N ARG A 336 1.25 17.24 19.34
CA ARG A 336 1.88 16.82 18.09
C ARG A 336 3.05 17.72 17.74
N SER A 337 4.01 17.12 17.05
CA SER A 337 5.08 17.82 16.36
C SER A 337 5.17 17.33 14.91
N SER A 338 5.26 18.27 13.98
CA SER A 338 5.50 17.99 12.56
C SER A 338 6.70 18.77 12.04
N LEU A 339 7.52 18.11 11.25
CA LEU A 339 8.62 18.72 10.52
C LEU A 339 8.25 18.82 9.05
N TRP A 340 8.10 20.03 8.56
CA TRP A 340 7.89 20.35 7.15
C TRP A 340 9.21 20.78 6.53
N VAL A 341 9.47 20.32 5.31
CA VAL A 341 10.67 20.66 4.55
C VAL A 341 10.28 21.22 3.20
N LEU A 342 11.08 22.18 2.71
CA LEU A 342 10.97 22.71 1.36
C LEU A 342 11.66 21.72 0.40
N ASP A 343 10.85 21.02 -0.38
CA ASP A 343 11.24 20.06 -1.41
C ASP A 343 10.98 20.68 -2.79
N GLY A 344 12.04 21.14 -3.45
CA GLY A 344 11.96 21.99 -4.62
C GLY A 344 11.33 23.34 -4.28
N ASP A 345 10.13 23.58 -4.81
CA ASP A 345 9.33 24.78 -4.59
C ASP A 345 8.16 24.57 -3.61
N ARG A 346 8.06 23.39 -2.99
CA ARG A 346 6.89 22.97 -2.21
C ARG A 346 7.23 22.58 -0.79
N TRP A 347 6.36 22.97 0.14
CA TRP A 347 6.45 22.51 1.52
C TRP A 347 5.77 21.16 1.66
N ARG A 348 6.50 20.16 2.17
CA ARG A 348 6.00 18.80 2.39
C ARG A 348 6.31 18.32 3.80
N LEU A 349 5.38 17.57 4.37
CA LEU A 349 5.53 16.96 5.69
C LEU A 349 6.55 15.82 5.61
N ARG A 350 7.66 15.96 6.34
CA ARG A 350 8.78 15.00 6.38
C ARG A 350 8.74 14.05 7.56
N PHE A 351 8.23 14.53 8.69
CA PHE A 351 8.15 13.75 9.92
C PHE A 351 6.97 14.20 10.78
N HIS A 352 6.32 13.25 11.45
CA HIS A 352 5.24 13.51 12.39
C HIS A 352 5.32 12.62 13.62
N GLN A 353 4.93 13.16 14.78
CA GLN A 353 4.77 12.39 16.01
C GLN A 353 3.63 12.99 16.84
N GLY A 354 2.90 12.12 17.56
CA GLY A 354 1.87 12.52 18.51
C GLY A 354 1.97 11.78 19.84
N THR A 355 1.75 12.52 20.93
CA THR A 355 1.64 11.98 22.30
C THR A 355 0.27 12.34 22.86
N PRO A 356 -0.59 11.36 23.20
CA PRO A 356 -1.88 11.63 23.82
C PRO A 356 -1.74 12.43 25.12
N GLU A 357 -2.59 13.42 25.34
CA GLU A 357 -2.71 14.10 26.63
C GLU A 357 -3.54 13.22 27.59
N ALA A 358 -3.12 13.20 28.87
CA ALA A 358 -3.67 12.32 29.90
C ALA A 358 -5.01 12.79 30.47
#